data_AF-W9QUE8-F1
#
_entry.id   AF-W9QUE8-F1
#
_cell.length_a   1.000
_cell.length_b   1.000
_cell.length_c   1.000
_cell.angle_alpha   90.00
_cell.angle_beta   90.00
_cell.angle_gamma   90.00
#
_symmetry.space_group_name_H-M   'P 1'
#
loop_
_entity.id
_entity.type
_entity.pdbx_description
1 polymer ?
#
loop_
_entity_poly.entity_id
_entity_poly.type
_entity_poly.pdbx_seq_one_letter_code
_entity_poly.pdbx_strand_id
1 'polypeptide(L)'
;MAKMKGSTSTTTSLALKAYYDIYKFAVFVVAVLGTTSSARAERQTNAYATMMYMGTPRDYEFYVTTRVLLRSLSRLHVDADLVVIASLDVPLRWVHAW
;
A
#
# COMPACT_ATOMS: atom_id res chain seq x y z
N MET A 1 72.80 -27.65 -2.21
CA MET A 1 71.67 -27.08 -2.99
C MET A 1 70.39 -27.75 -2.52
N ALA A 2 69.58 -27.08 -1.71
CA ALA A 2 68.26 -27.57 -1.31
C ALA A 2 67.25 -26.43 -1.41
N LYS A 3 66.17 -26.72 -2.14
CA LYS A 3 65.17 -25.81 -2.68
C LYS A 3 64.08 -25.59 -1.63
N MET A 4 63.98 -24.38 -1.06
CA MET A 4 62.87 -23.98 -0.18
C MET A 4 62.06 -22.88 -0.88
N LYS A 5 60.96 -23.27 -1.55
CA LYS A 5 59.97 -22.35 -2.11
C LYS A 5 58.62 -23.08 -2.22
N GLY A 6 57.75 -22.94 -1.23
CA GLY A 6 56.45 -23.61 -1.29
C GLY A 6 55.56 -23.60 -0.04
N SER A 7 55.52 -22.53 0.77
CA SER A 7 54.61 -22.49 1.94
C SER A 7 53.87 -21.15 2.14
N THR A 8 54.10 -20.14 1.31
CA THR A 8 53.53 -18.79 1.50
C THR A 8 52.30 -18.49 0.61
N SER A 9 51.94 -19.36 -0.34
CA SER A 9 50.78 -19.14 -1.24
C SER A 9 49.44 -19.66 -0.71
N THR A 10 49.46 -20.57 0.27
CA THR A 10 48.24 -21.20 0.80
C THR A 10 47.58 -20.34 1.89
N THR A 11 48.37 -19.64 2.69
CA THR A 11 47.86 -18.76 3.76
C THR A 11 47.19 -17.51 3.20
N THR A 12 47.70 -16.97 2.08
CA THR A 12 47.11 -15.81 1.40
C THR A 12 45.79 -16.15 0.70
N SER A 13 45.66 -17.36 0.13
CA SER A 13 44.40 -17.80 -0.49
C SER A 13 43.30 -18.07 0.55
N LEU A 14 43.65 -18.58 1.72
CA LEU A 14 42.73 -18.79 2.85
C LEU A 14 42.18 -17.46 3.38
N ALA A 15 43.04 -16.46 3.57
CA ALA A 15 42.62 -15.12 4.01
C ALA A 15 41.72 -14.43 2.98
N LEU A 16 42.05 -14.56 1.69
CA LEU A 16 41.23 -14.02 0.61
C LEU A 16 39.85 -14.70 0.55
N LYS A 17 39.80 -16.02 0.74
CA LYS A 17 38.54 -16.78 0.77
C LYS A 17 37.67 -16.36 1.96
N ALA A 18 38.25 -16.19 3.14
CA ALA A 18 37.54 -15.71 4.33
C ALA A 18 36.97 -14.30 4.11
N TYR A 19 37.72 -13.40 3.48
CA TYR A 19 37.24 -12.06 3.14
C TYR A 19 36.04 -12.10 2.18
N TYR A 20 36.11 -12.92 1.13
CA TYR A 20 35.00 -13.10 0.19
C TYR A 20 33.78 -13.74 0.85
N ASP A 21 33.97 -14.71 1.75
CA ASP A 21 32.87 -15.37 2.47
C ASP A 21 32.17 -14.39 3.42
N ILE A 22 32.92 -13.53 4.13
CA ILE A 22 32.37 -12.46 4.98
C ILE A 22 31.62 -11.42 4.14
N TYR A 23 32.21 -10.97 3.03
CA TYR A 23 31.58 -9.97 2.16
C TYR A 23 30.28 -10.51 1.55
N LYS A 24 30.28 -11.76 1.09
CA LYS A 24 29.07 -12.44 0.60
C LYS A 24 28.01 -12.56 1.67
N PHE A 25 28.39 -12.90 2.90
CA PHE A 25 27.47 -12.95 4.02
C PHE A 25 26.88 -11.57 4.33
N ALA A 26 27.70 -10.51 4.34
CA ALA A 26 27.23 -9.14 4.55
C ALA A 26 26.25 -8.70 3.46
N VAL A 27 26.56 -8.97 2.19
CA VAL A 27 25.65 -8.69 1.06
C VAL A 27 24.35 -9.49 1.18
N PHE A 28 24.42 -10.76 1.57
CA PHE A 28 23.25 -11.59 1.81
C PHE A 28 22.38 -11.05 2.94
N VAL A 29 22.99 -10.63 4.06
CA VAL A 29 22.26 -10.02 5.18
C VAL A 29 21.59 -8.71 4.76
N VAL A 30 22.28 -7.84 4.01
CA VAL A 30 21.69 -6.59 3.49
C VAL A 30 20.55 -6.88 2.51
N ALA A 31 20.70 -7.88 1.63
CA ALA A 31 19.65 -8.29 0.71
C ALA A 31 18.42 -8.84 1.46
N VAL A 32 18.62 -9.70 2.46
CA VAL A 32 17.53 -10.27 3.27
C VAL A 32 16.84 -9.18 4.09
N LEU A 33 17.57 -8.27 4.74
CA LEU A 33 16.97 -7.14 5.45
C LEU A 33 16.18 -6.23 4.50
N GLY A 34 16.73 -5.94 3.32
CA GLY A 34 16.09 -5.09 2.31
C GLY A 34 14.77 -5.66 1.76
N THR A 35 14.61 -6.99 1.72
CA THR A 35 13.37 -7.62 1.23
C THR A 35 12.18 -7.53 2.19
N THR A 36 12.40 -7.17 3.46
CA THR A 36 11.29 -7.06 4.44
C THR A 36 10.54 -5.72 4.36
N SER A 37 11.05 -4.73 3.61
CA SER A 37 10.53 -3.36 3.59
C SER A 37 9.57 -3.04 2.44
N SER A 38 8.97 -4.03 1.78
CA SER A 38 8.00 -3.76 0.69
C SER A 38 6.75 -4.64 0.75
N ALA A 39 6.28 -4.94 1.97
CA ALA A 39 4.94 -5.48 2.21
C ALA A 39 3.96 -4.41 2.73
N ARG A 40 4.33 -3.12 2.66
CA ARG A 40 3.33 -2.06 2.63
C ARG A 40 2.82 -1.97 1.20
N ALA A 41 2.09 -3.01 0.80
CA ALA A 41 1.09 -2.83 -0.24
C ALA A 41 0.35 -1.55 0.15
N GLU A 42 0.45 -0.51 -0.68
CA GLU A 42 -0.42 0.65 -0.55
C GLU A 42 -1.82 0.08 -0.47
N ARG A 43 -2.41 0.09 0.73
CA ARG A 43 -3.86 0.00 0.86
C ARG A 43 -4.33 1.26 0.17
N GLN A 44 -4.61 1.15 -1.12
CA GLN A 44 -5.22 2.22 -1.87
C GLN A 44 -6.56 2.46 -1.20
N THR A 45 -6.63 3.53 -0.40
CA THR A 45 -7.85 3.96 0.23
C THR A 45 -8.75 4.46 -0.90
N ASN A 46 -9.65 3.59 -1.35
CA ASN A 46 -10.60 3.93 -2.39
C ASN A 46 -11.76 4.69 -1.74
N ALA A 47 -12.34 5.62 -2.50
CA ALA A 47 -13.57 6.30 -2.11
C ALA A 47 -14.58 6.22 -3.24
N TYR A 48 -15.82 5.88 -2.91
CA TYR A 48 -16.95 5.96 -3.83
C TYR A 48 -17.70 7.26 -3.55
N ALA A 49 -17.58 8.17 -4.52
CA ALA A 49 -18.19 9.49 -4.44
C ALA A 49 -19.41 9.59 -5.37
N THR A 50 -20.45 10.27 -4.91
CA THR A 50 -21.57 10.72 -5.75
C THR A 50 -21.95 12.17 -5.43
N MET A 51 -22.51 12.87 -6.41
CA MET A 51 -22.96 14.26 -6.23
C MET A 51 -24.45 14.31 -5.96
N MET A 52 -24.85 15.26 -5.11
CA MET A 52 -26.25 15.58 -4.85
C MET A 52 -26.47 17.08 -5.04
N TYR A 53 -27.40 17.42 -5.92
CA TYR A 53 -27.86 18.78 -6.13
C TYR A 53 -29.38 18.82 -6.01
N MET A 54 -29.91 20.00 -5.70
CA MET A 54 -31.34 20.25 -5.65
C MET A 54 -31.63 21.55 -6.38
N GLY A 55 -32.43 21.50 -7.42
CA GLY A 55 -32.91 22.66 -8.18
C GLY A 55 -34.40 22.58 -8.52
N THR A 56 -35.00 21.40 -8.45
CA THR A 56 -36.42 21.15 -8.71
C THR A 56 -36.99 20.09 -7.76
N PRO A 57 -38.31 20.04 -7.52
CA PRO A 57 -38.92 18.98 -6.70
C PRO A 57 -38.66 17.55 -7.20
N ARG A 58 -38.43 17.37 -8.52
CA ARG A 58 -38.11 16.07 -9.12
C ARG A 58 -36.77 15.51 -8.60
N ASP A 59 -35.88 16.38 -8.13
CA ASP A 59 -34.57 15.98 -7.64
C ASP A 59 -34.64 15.10 -6.37
N TYR A 60 -35.80 15.06 -5.70
CA TYR A 60 -36.04 14.13 -4.60
C TYR A 60 -35.80 12.65 -4.99
N GLU A 61 -36.11 12.28 -6.23
CA GLU A 61 -35.87 10.91 -6.73
C GLU A 61 -34.37 10.57 -6.75
N PHE A 62 -33.52 11.56 -7.05
CA PHE A 62 -32.07 11.40 -7.01
C PHE A 62 -31.56 11.28 -5.58
N TYR A 63 -32.14 12.01 -4.63
CA TYR A 63 -31.84 11.82 -3.20
C TYR A 63 -32.18 10.40 -2.73
N VAL A 64 -33.38 9.89 -3.09
CA VAL A 64 -33.78 8.52 -2.75
C VAL A 64 -32.84 7.50 -3.38
N THR A 65 -32.46 7.71 -4.65
CA THR A 65 -31.54 6.83 -5.37
C THR A 65 -30.16 6.80 -4.72
N THR A 66 -29.61 7.97 -4.39
CA THR A 66 -28.32 8.10 -3.68
C THR A 66 -28.34 7.37 -2.34
N ARG A 67 -29.44 7.44 -1.58
CA ARG A 67 -29.59 6.65 -0.34
C ARG A 67 -29.57 5.16 -0.58
N VAL A 68 -30.28 4.68 -1.59
CA VAL A 68 -30.33 3.26 -1.93
C VAL A 68 -28.94 2.76 -2.35
N LEU A 69 -28.24 3.54 -3.18
CA LEU A 69 -26.87 3.26 -3.62
C LEU A 69 -25.90 3.14 -2.42
N LEU A 70 -25.90 4.12 -1.53
CA LEU A 70 -24.93 4.14 -0.42
C LEU A 70 -25.27 3.08 0.63
N ARG A 71 -26.56 2.82 0.86
CA ARG A 71 -27.00 1.72 1.73
C ARG A 71 -26.65 0.35 1.15
N SER A 72 -26.71 0.17 -0.16
CA SER A 72 -26.33 -1.11 -0.78
C SER A 72 -24.83 -1.35 -0.69
N LEU A 73 -24.00 -0.32 -0.93
CA LEU A 73 -22.54 -0.38 -0.78
C LEU A 73 -22.13 -0.66 0.67
N SER A 74 -22.78 -0.01 1.64
CA SER A 74 -22.56 -0.28 3.07
C SER A 74 -22.91 -1.72 3.43
N ARG A 75 -24.03 -2.26 2.94
CA ARG A 75 -24.42 -3.67 3.16
C ARG A 75 -23.47 -4.66 2.51
N LEU A 76 -22.83 -4.28 1.40
CA LEU A 76 -21.82 -5.09 0.71
C LEU A 76 -20.45 -5.05 1.41
N HIS A 77 -20.29 -4.30 2.50
CA HIS A 77 -19.04 -4.16 3.25
C HIS A 77 -17.86 -3.79 2.36
N VAL A 78 -18.09 -2.85 1.43
CA VAL A 78 -17.05 -2.34 0.55
C VAL A 78 -15.93 -1.73 1.41
N ASP A 79 -14.68 -2.12 1.13
CA ASP A 79 -13.47 -1.54 1.71
C ASP A 79 -13.13 -0.20 1.00
N ALA A 80 -14.03 0.76 1.12
CA ALA A 80 -13.90 2.09 0.54
C ALA A 80 -14.71 3.12 1.34
N ASP A 81 -14.23 4.36 1.38
CA ASP A 81 -14.96 5.47 1.96
C ASP A 81 -16.17 5.84 1.08
N LEU A 82 -17.33 6.08 1.69
CA LEU A 82 -18.54 6.48 0.98
C LEU A 82 -18.75 7.98 1.15
N VAL A 83 -18.69 8.74 0.05
CA VAL A 83 -18.69 10.21 0.07
C VAL A 83 -19.86 10.76 -0.76
N VAL A 84 -20.56 11.75 -0.21
CA VAL A 84 -21.52 12.56 -0.98
C VAL A 84 -21.06 14.00 -1.01
N ILE A 85 -20.95 14.54 -2.23
CA ILE A 85 -20.67 15.94 -2.48
C ILE A 85 -22.01 16.63 -2.72
N ALA A 86 -22.45 17.47 -1.78
CA ALA A 86 -23.75 18.12 -1.84
C ALA A 86 -23.65 19.61 -2.21
N SER A 87 -24.55 20.10 -3.08
CA SER A 87 -24.77 21.53 -3.31
C SER A 87 -25.37 22.21 -2.07
N LEU A 88 -25.24 23.53 -1.97
CA LEU A 88 -25.83 24.35 -0.91
C LEU A 88 -27.35 24.23 -0.82
N ASP A 89 -28.01 23.97 -1.95
CA ASP A 89 -29.47 23.86 -2.04
C ASP A 89 -30.01 22.56 -1.45
N VAL A 90 -29.13 21.61 -1.12
CA VAL A 90 -29.52 20.36 -0.48
C VAL A 90 -29.94 20.63 0.98
N PRO A 91 -31.15 20.23 1.39
CA PRO A 91 -31.58 20.40 2.77
C PRO A 91 -30.66 19.67 3.76
N LEU A 92 -30.14 20.39 4.76
CA LEU A 92 -29.28 19.83 5.82
C LEU A 92 -29.87 18.60 6.51
N ARG A 93 -31.19 18.56 6.70
CA ARG A 93 -31.89 17.40 7.29
C ARG A 93 -31.67 16.10 6.50
N TRP A 94 -31.47 16.19 5.19
CA TRP A 94 -31.21 15.05 4.32
C TRP A 94 -29.76 14.59 4.41
N VAL A 95 -28.84 15.52 4.68
CA VAL A 95 -27.41 15.28 4.92
C VAL A 95 -27.13 14.69 6.30
N HIS A 96 -28.06 14.76 7.26
CA HIS A 96 -27.86 14.16 8.59
C HIS A 96 -28.59 12.82 8.78
N ALA A 97 -29.54 12.47 7.93
CA ALA A 97 -30.41 11.31 8.14
C ALA A 97 -29.84 9.99 7.58
N TRP A 98 -28.53 9.78 7.66
CA TRP A 98 -27.81 8.63 7.11
C TRP A 98 -28.09 7.32 7.85
#